data_AF-A0A814YSD6-F1
#
_entry.id   AF-A0A814YSD6-F1
#
_cell.length_a   1.000
_cell.length_b   1.000
_cell.length_c   1.000
_cell.angle_alpha   90.00
_cell.angle_beta   90.00
_cell.angle_gamma   90.00
#
_symmetry.space_group_name_H-M   'P 1'
#
loop_
_entity.id
_entity.type
_entity.pdbx_description
1 polymer ?
#
loop_
_entity_poly.entity_id
_entity_poly.type
_entity_poly.pdbx_seq_one_letter_code
_entity_poly.pdbx_strand_id
1 'polypeptide(L)'
;MIILGFSTGGVKSNVSPLMAEQYTRTKPIVKEVRGEKKIIDPKITVQSMFNWFYWAINLGALSSVITTNIEKYHSFWLAYLIPMVVFTGSIAVLLVGRHRYTRKAPSGSLIIRVFHVTIRAIQMRWGLGKQNSCQHFLDYAKDNLSPIVNDDNQPVMESNNNQFIEDLKQALSACRVFAFYPFYWICYNQLVNNLISQAAQMNVGPLPNDVLQNIDPIVLLIFIPVFDILIYPALRRTDAANRPDLLSLTV
;
A
#
# COMPACT_ATOMS: atom_id res chain seq x y z
N MET A 1 -8.52 -15.14 17.19
CA MET A 1 -8.65 -14.02 16.22
C MET A 1 -7.77 -12.81 16.55
N ILE A 2 -7.69 -12.34 17.80
CA ILE A 2 -6.85 -11.17 18.17
C ILE A 2 -5.37 -11.37 17.77
N ILE A 3 -4.78 -12.53 18.09
CA ILE A 3 -3.38 -12.84 17.76
C ILE A 3 -3.15 -12.81 16.24
N LEU A 4 -4.03 -13.45 15.46
CA LEU A 4 -3.95 -13.46 14.00
C LEU A 4 -4.10 -12.04 13.42
N GLY A 5 -4.99 -11.22 13.98
CA GLY A 5 -5.14 -9.82 13.60
C GLY A 5 -3.88 -9.00 13.84
N PHE A 6 -3.27 -9.14 15.02
CA PHE A 6 -2.02 -8.46 15.36
C PHE A 6 -0.86 -8.91 14.46
N SER A 7 -0.70 -10.22 14.26
CA SER A 7 0.35 -10.79 13.40
C SER A 7 0.20 -10.34 11.95
N THR A 8 -1.00 -10.42 11.38
CA THR A 8 -1.25 -10.01 9.99
C THR A 8 -1.05 -8.51 9.79
N GLY A 9 -1.46 -7.67 10.75
CA GLY A 9 -1.19 -6.24 10.74
C GLY A 9 0.31 -5.92 10.75
N GLY A 10 1.08 -6.61 11.62
CA GLY A 10 2.53 -6.45 11.71
C GLY A 10 3.28 -6.91 10.46
N VAL A 11 2.90 -8.03 9.86
CA VAL A 11 3.53 -8.51 8.62
C VAL A 11 3.23 -7.57 7.45
N LYS A 12 1.96 -7.16 7.28
CA LYS A 12 1.54 -6.28 6.18
C LYS A 12 2.27 -4.93 6.18
N SER A 13 2.52 -4.35 7.36
CA SER A 13 3.19 -3.05 7.48
C SER A 13 4.70 -3.11 7.19
N ASN A 14 5.33 -4.29 7.23
CA ASN A 14 6.78 -4.43 7.11
C ASN A 14 7.24 -5.11 5.81
N VAL A 15 6.44 -6.01 5.22
CA VAL A 15 6.85 -6.76 4.01
C VAL A 15 6.99 -5.86 2.79
N SER A 16 6.03 -4.95 2.55
CA SER A 16 6.07 -4.04 1.40
C SER A 16 7.26 -3.08 1.45
N PRO A 17 7.55 -2.41 2.60
CA PRO A 17 8.79 -1.65 2.77
C PRO A 17 10.04 -2.52 2.59
N LEU A 18 10.10 -3.70 3.22
CA LEU A 18 11.26 -4.58 3.10
C LEU A 18 11.56 -4.92 1.64
N MET A 19 10.53 -5.25 0.85
CA MET A 19 10.67 -5.52 -0.58
C MET A 19 11.17 -4.30 -1.35
N ALA A 20 10.59 -3.12 -1.11
CA ALA A 20 11.02 -1.88 -1.78
C ALA A 20 12.48 -1.51 -1.42
N GLU A 21 12.90 -1.77 -0.18
CA GLU A 21 14.25 -1.50 0.29
C GLU A 21 15.31 -2.41 -0.32
N GLN A 22 14.94 -3.61 -0.78
CA GLN A 22 15.87 -4.51 -1.45
C GLN A 22 16.35 -3.94 -2.79
N TYR A 23 15.58 -3.04 -3.41
CA TYR A 23 16.03 -2.32 -4.59
C TYR A 23 16.83 -1.07 -4.19
N THR A 24 18.15 -1.21 -4.18
CA THR A 24 19.08 -0.17 -3.72
C THR A 24 19.45 0.88 -4.77
N ARG A 25 19.06 0.66 -6.04
CA ARG A 25 19.46 1.54 -7.14
C ARG A 25 18.55 2.76 -7.21
N THR A 26 19.13 3.95 -7.14
CA THR A 26 18.40 5.24 -7.17
C THR A 26 18.60 6.01 -8.48
N LYS A 27 19.60 5.68 -9.30
CA LYS A 27 19.88 6.35 -10.57
C LYS A 27 19.58 5.46 -11.77
N PRO A 28 19.03 6.02 -12.87
CA PRO A 28 18.86 5.28 -14.11
C PRO A 28 20.22 4.93 -14.72
N ILE A 29 20.36 3.69 -15.19
CA ILE A 29 21.60 3.20 -15.82
C ILE A 29 21.24 2.68 -17.20
N VAL A 30 22.03 3.08 -18.20
CA VAL A 30 21.98 2.48 -19.54
C VAL A 30 22.74 1.15 -19.47
N LYS A 31 22.04 0.03 -19.61
CA LYS A 31 22.67 -1.28 -19.79
C LYS A 31 22.46 -1.76 -21.20
N GLU A 32 23.52 -2.28 -21.81
CA GLU A 32 23.44 -2.95 -23.09
C GLU A 32 23.07 -4.41 -22.86
N VAL A 33 21.87 -4.80 -23.27
CA VAL A 33 21.38 -6.18 -23.16
C VAL A 33 21.11 -6.67 -24.57
N ARG A 34 21.86 -7.70 -25.00
CA ARG A 34 21.75 -8.27 -26.35
C ARG A 34 21.94 -7.24 -27.49
N GLY A 35 22.89 -6.30 -27.33
CA GLY A 35 23.19 -5.28 -28.33
C GLY A 35 22.24 -4.07 -28.34
N GLU A 36 21.21 -4.05 -27.50
CA GLU A 36 20.31 -2.89 -27.33
C GLU A 36 20.64 -2.14 -26.04
N LYS A 37 20.85 -0.81 -26.15
CA LYS A 37 20.97 0.08 -25.00
C LYS A 37 19.59 0.25 -24.35
N LYS A 38 19.38 -0.33 -23.17
CA LYS A 38 18.15 -0.20 -22.37
C LYS A 38 18.41 0.67 -21.15
N ILE A 39 17.61 1.73 -21.00
CA ILE A 39 17.60 2.55 -19.80
C ILE A 39 16.80 1.79 -18.73
N ILE A 40 17.46 1.39 -17.65
CA ILE A 40 16.80 0.78 -16.50
C ILE A 40 16.43 1.92 -15.55
N ASP A 41 15.17 2.34 -15.58
CA ASP A 41 14.62 3.28 -14.59
C ASP A 41 14.32 2.53 -13.27
N PRO A 42 14.89 2.96 -12.13
CA PRO A 42 14.52 2.50 -10.80
C PRO A 42 13.02 2.44 -10.54
N LYS A 43 12.26 3.46 -10.96
CA LYS A 43 10.83 3.57 -10.68
C LYS A 43 10.04 2.47 -11.37
N ILE A 44 10.32 2.23 -12.66
CA ILE A 44 9.68 1.18 -13.46
C ILE A 44 10.02 -0.21 -12.91
N THR A 45 11.27 -0.39 -12.45
CA THR A 45 11.71 -1.67 -11.88
C THR A 45 11.00 -1.97 -10.55
N VAL A 46 10.93 -0.99 -9.64
CA VAL A 46 10.20 -1.13 -8.38
C VAL A 46 8.70 -1.36 -8.63
N GLN A 47 8.10 -0.64 -9.57
CA GLN A 47 6.71 -0.86 -9.98
C GLN A 47 6.49 -2.29 -10.49
N SER A 48 7.39 -2.82 -11.32
CA SER A 48 7.31 -4.21 -11.79
C SER A 48 7.43 -5.22 -10.64
N MET A 49 8.29 -4.97 -9.65
CA MET A 49 8.37 -5.81 -8.44
C MET A 49 7.03 -5.83 -7.68
N PHE A 50 6.41 -4.66 -7.49
CA PHE A 50 5.09 -4.56 -6.86
C PHE A 50 3.98 -5.22 -7.69
N ASN A 51 4.05 -5.15 -9.02
CA ASN A 51 3.10 -5.86 -9.88
C ASN A 51 3.22 -7.38 -9.71
N TRP A 52 4.44 -7.93 -9.71
CA TRP A 52 4.66 -9.36 -9.44
C TRP A 52 4.19 -9.77 -8.05
N PHE A 53 4.43 -8.92 -7.04
CA PHE A 53 3.91 -9.13 -5.70
C PHE A 53 2.37 -9.16 -5.68
N TYR A 54 1.73 -8.26 -6.42
CA TYR A 54 0.28 -8.22 -6.55
C TYR A 54 -0.29 -9.48 -7.23
N TRP A 55 0.35 -9.95 -8.31
CA TRP A 55 0.00 -11.22 -8.95
C TRP A 55 0.13 -12.40 -7.97
N ALA A 56 1.21 -12.45 -7.20
CA ALA A 56 1.43 -13.50 -6.20
C ALA A 56 0.36 -13.48 -5.09
N ILE A 57 -0.07 -12.29 -4.62
CA ILE A 57 -1.15 -12.15 -3.64
C ILE A 57 -2.46 -12.71 -4.18
N ASN A 58 -2.85 -12.33 -5.39
CA ASN A 58 -4.12 -12.76 -5.96
C ASN A 58 -4.12 -14.27 -6.27
N LEU A 59 -3.00 -14.80 -6.78
CA LEU A 59 -2.84 -16.24 -6.96
C LEU A 59 -2.87 -16.98 -5.62
N GLY A 60 -2.21 -16.43 -4.59
CA GLY A 60 -2.24 -16.97 -3.25
C GLY A 60 -3.63 -16.95 -2.62
N ALA A 61 -4.43 -15.93 -2.88
CA ALA A 61 -5.81 -15.85 -2.39
C ALA A 61 -6.69 -17.00 -2.91
N LEU A 62 -6.40 -17.55 -4.10
CA LEU A 62 -7.07 -18.74 -4.64
C LEU A 62 -6.76 -20.03 -3.86
N SER A 63 -5.73 -20.05 -3.02
CA SER A 63 -5.42 -21.24 -2.21
C SER A 63 -6.52 -21.57 -1.20
N SER A 64 -7.41 -20.62 -0.89
CA SER A 64 -8.59 -20.86 -0.06
C SER A 64 -9.52 -21.94 -0.64
N VAL A 65 -9.54 -22.14 -1.97
CA VAL A 65 -10.27 -23.27 -2.61
C VAL A 65 -9.80 -24.59 -2.02
N ILE A 66 -8.50 -24.75 -1.80
CA ILE A 66 -7.92 -25.99 -1.28
C ILE A 66 -8.36 -26.19 0.17
N THR A 67 -8.23 -25.17 1.02
CA THR A 67 -8.57 -25.28 2.44
C THR A 67 -10.07 -25.51 2.66
N THR A 68 -10.93 -24.81 1.90
CA THR A 68 -12.40 -24.91 2.02
C THR A 68 -12.94 -26.24 1.51
N ASN A 69 -12.34 -26.83 0.47
CA ASN A 69 -12.69 -28.18 0.05
C ASN A 69 -12.24 -29.23 1.08
N ILE A 70 -11.05 -29.08 1.66
CA ILE A 70 -10.57 -29.99 2.71
C ILE A 70 -11.41 -29.90 3.98
N GLU A 71 -11.86 -28.69 4.32
CA GLU A 71 -12.83 -28.48 5.38
C GLU A 71 -14.14 -29.21 5.10
N LYS A 72 -14.71 -29.05 3.89
CA LYS A 72 -15.99 -29.65 3.51
C LYS A 72 -15.96 -31.18 3.48
N TYR A 73 -14.88 -31.78 2.97
CA TYR A 73 -14.82 -33.21 2.67
C TYR A 73 -13.98 -34.05 3.65
N HIS A 74 -13.07 -33.46 4.43
CA HIS A 74 -12.18 -34.20 5.33
C HIS A 74 -12.29 -33.77 6.78
N SER A 75 -11.75 -32.61 7.14
CA SER A 75 -11.71 -32.15 8.53
C SER A 75 -11.26 -30.69 8.63
N PHE A 76 -11.87 -29.99 9.58
CA PHE A 76 -11.46 -28.65 9.98
C PHE A 76 -9.98 -28.61 10.40
N TRP A 77 -9.49 -29.60 11.16
CA TRP A 77 -8.10 -29.59 11.65
C TRP A 77 -7.08 -29.59 10.50
N LEU A 78 -7.30 -30.40 9.46
CA LEU A 78 -6.44 -30.45 8.28
C LEU A 78 -6.50 -29.14 7.49
N ALA A 79 -7.66 -28.49 7.42
CA ALA A 79 -7.81 -27.21 6.74
C ALA A 79 -6.96 -26.10 7.38
N TYR A 80 -6.82 -26.06 8.72
CA TYR A 80 -5.95 -25.10 9.42
C TYR A 80 -4.46 -25.48 9.40
N LEU A 81 -4.13 -26.77 9.27
CA LEU A 81 -2.74 -27.22 9.19
C LEU A 81 -2.04 -26.71 7.92
N ILE A 82 -2.78 -26.61 6.80
CA ILE A 82 -2.21 -26.17 5.53
C ILE A 82 -1.65 -24.73 5.60
N PRO A 83 -2.43 -23.71 6.00
CA PRO A 83 -1.89 -22.37 6.22
C PRO A 83 -0.73 -22.36 7.22
N MET A 84 -0.82 -23.15 8.30
CA MET A 84 0.25 -23.21 9.30
C MET A 84 1.59 -23.63 8.67
N VAL A 85 1.60 -24.71 7.88
CA VAL A 85 2.80 -25.20 7.18
C VAL A 85 3.33 -24.16 6.21
N VAL A 86 2.45 -23.50 5.43
CA VAL A 86 2.84 -22.44 4.48
C VAL A 86 3.45 -21.23 5.20
N PHE A 87 2.88 -20.79 6.31
CA PHE A 87 3.42 -19.67 7.10
C PHE A 87 4.76 -20.03 7.73
N THR A 88 4.91 -21.25 8.27
CA THR A 88 6.19 -21.72 8.81
C THR A 88 7.26 -21.77 7.71
N GLY A 89 6.92 -22.28 6.52
CA GLY A 89 7.83 -22.27 5.37
C GLY A 89 8.23 -20.86 4.94
N SER A 90 7.29 -19.91 4.93
CA SER A 90 7.56 -18.50 4.61
C SER A 90 8.54 -17.87 5.61
N ILE A 91 8.38 -18.16 6.91
CA ILE A 91 9.32 -17.71 7.94
C ILE A 91 10.71 -18.32 7.72
N ALA A 92 10.78 -19.62 7.41
CA ALA A 92 12.05 -20.29 7.14
C ALA A 92 12.80 -19.65 5.96
N VAL A 93 12.09 -19.31 4.87
CA VAL A 93 12.67 -18.59 3.73
C VAL A 93 13.26 -17.24 4.14
N LEU A 94 12.54 -16.45 4.96
CA LEU A 94 13.03 -15.18 5.47
C LEU A 94 14.27 -15.35 6.37
N LEU A 95 14.30 -16.38 7.22
CA LEU A 95 15.44 -16.66 8.09
C LEU A 95 16.68 -17.09 7.30
N VAL A 96 16.52 -17.94 6.29
CA VAL A 96 17.61 -18.35 5.39
C VAL A 96 18.12 -17.15 4.57
N GLY A 97 17.20 -16.30 4.10
CA GLY A 97 17.51 -15.09 3.33
C GLY A 97 18.14 -13.95 4.14
N ARG A 98 18.18 -14.04 5.49
CA ARG A 98 18.53 -12.92 6.38
C ARG A 98 19.87 -12.24 6.10
N HIS A 99 20.83 -12.99 5.54
CA HIS A 99 22.17 -12.51 5.21
C HIS A 99 22.27 -11.85 3.82
N ARG A 100 21.24 -12.02 2.98
CA ARG A 100 21.16 -11.42 1.64
C ARG A 100 20.36 -10.12 1.61
N TYR A 101 19.60 -9.81 2.67
CA TYR A 101 18.79 -8.61 2.71
C TYR A 101 19.62 -7.35 2.98
N THR A 102 19.34 -6.30 2.21
CA THR A 102 19.87 -4.97 2.49
C THR A 102 19.10 -4.38 3.66
N ARG A 103 19.83 -3.90 4.68
CA ARG A 103 19.25 -3.24 5.86
C ARG A 103 19.52 -1.75 5.75
N LYS A 104 18.48 -0.93 5.67
CA LYS A 104 18.60 0.53 5.76
C LYS A 104 18.63 0.96 7.22
N ALA A 105 19.32 2.06 7.49
CA ALA A 105 19.32 2.69 8.81
C ALA A 105 17.89 3.14 9.18
N PRO A 106 17.51 3.07 10.47
CA PRO A 106 16.17 3.44 10.90
C PRO A 106 15.91 4.92 10.56
N SER A 107 14.93 5.17 9.69
CA SER A 107 14.40 6.51 9.48
C SER A 107 13.47 6.85 10.65
N GLY A 108 13.61 8.03 11.25
CA GLY A 108 12.77 8.45 12.38
C GLY A 108 11.27 8.39 12.07
N SER A 109 10.43 8.34 13.10
CA SER A 109 8.98 8.18 12.92
C SER A 109 8.32 9.47 12.38
N LEU A 110 7.95 9.43 11.11
CA LEU A 110 7.18 10.48 10.45
C LEU A 110 5.83 10.74 11.15
N ILE A 111 5.17 9.67 11.62
CA ILE A 111 3.87 9.76 12.30
C ILE A 111 4.01 10.54 13.60
N ILE A 112 5.05 10.25 14.39
CA ILE A 112 5.32 10.96 15.64
C ILE A 112 5.57 12.45 15.33
N ARG A 113 6.32 12.76 14.26
CA ARG A 113 6.54 14.15 13.83
C ARG A 113 5.23 14.85 13.46
N VAL A 114 4.38 14.23 12.64
CA VAL A 114 3.07 14.76 12.26
C VAL A 114 2.20 15.03 13.48
N PHE A 115 2.18 14.11 14.44
CA PHE A 115 1.38 14.23 15.66
C PHE A 115 1.83 15.39 16.54
N HIS A 116 3.15 15.53 16.78
CA HIS A 116 3.72 16.65 17.53
C HIS A 116 3.41 18.00 16.87
N VAL A 117 3.61 18.12 15.55
CA VAL A 117 3.32 19.34 14.80
C VAL A 117 1.83 19.70 14.89
N THR A 118 0.95 18.70 14.74
CA THR A 118 -0.51 18.91 14.80
C THR A 118 -0.98 19.34 16.19
N ILE A 119 -0.52 18.68 17.25
CA ILE A 119 -0.87 19.05 18.63
C ILE A 119 -0.38 20.46 18.94
N ARG A 120 0.87 20.78 18.60
CA ARG A 120 1.46 22.10 18.87
C ARG A 120 0.71 23.20 18.11
N ALA A 121 0.31 22.95 16.87
CA ALA A 121 -0.54 23.85 16.09
C ALA A 121 -1.89 24.10 16.77
N ILE A 122 -2.53 23.06 17.31
CA ILE A 122 -3.81 23.16 18.02
C ILE A 122 -3.66 23.91 19.35
N GLN A 123 -2.65 23.58 20.15
CA GLN A 123 -2.36 24.25 21.43
C GLN A 123 -2.13 25.74 21.23
N MET A 124 -1.36 26.12 20.21
CA MET A 124 -1.11 27.54 19.88
C MET A 124 -2.38 28.25 19.42
N ARG A 125 -3.22 27.60 18.60
CA ARG A 125 -4.52 28.16 18.19
C ARG A 125 -5.43 28.43 19.39
N TRP A 126 -5.37 27.58 20.42
CA TRP A 126 -6.16 27.75 21.65
C TRP A 126 -5.53 28.76 22.62
N GLY A 127 -4.20 28.85 22.71
CA GLY A 127 -3.49 29.75 23.62
C GLY A 127 -3.33 31.20 23.14
N LEU A 128 -3.14 31.42 21.83
CA LEU A 128 -2.89 32.75 21.23
C LEU A 128 -4.17 33.49 20.81
N GLY A 129 -5.35 32.99 21.18
CA GLY A 129 -6.64 33.69 21.03
C GLY A 129 -6.80 34.46 19.71
N LYS A 130 -7.06 33.77 18.59
CA LYS A 130 -7.50 34.35 17.29
C LYS A 130 -6.74 35.60 16.77
N GLN A 131 -5.51 35.88 17.25
CA GLN A 131 -4.88 37.18 17.02
C GLN A 131 -4.18 37.31 15.66
N ASN A 132 -3.83 36.19 15.01
CA ASN A 132 -3.31 36.18 13.64
C ASN A 132 -4.23 35.37 12.73
N SER A 133 -4.76 36.04 11.70
CA SER A 133 -5.64 35.46 10.68
C SER A 133 -4.83 34.59 9.70
N CYS A 134 -4.41 33.41 10.15
CA CYS A 134 -3.80 32.41 9.28
C CYS A 134 -4.90 31.64 8.53
N GLN A 135 -4.72 31.39 7.23
CA GLN A 135 -5.70 30.66 6.40
C GLN A 135 -5.85 29.19 6.83
N HIS A 136 -4.81 28.57 7.41
CA HIS A 136 -4.84 27.19 7.88
C HIS A 136 -4.31 27.06 9.32
N PHE A 137 -4.90 26.16 10.12
CA PHE A 137 -4.48 25.97 11.53
C PHE A 137 -3.04 25.46 11.68
N LEU A 138 -2.47 24.84 10.65
CA LEU A 138 -1.09 24.36 10.65
C LEU A 138 -0.06 25.48 10.46
N ASP A 139 -0.47 26.67 10.00
CA ASP A 139 0.44 27.81 9.86
C ASP A 139 0.95 28.30 11.22
N TYR A 140 0.18 28.11 12.30
CA TYR A 140 0.63 28.39 13.67
C TYR A 140 1.86 27.58 14.09
N ALA A 141 2.17 26.48 13.40
CA ALA A 141 3.36 25.68 13.66
C ALA A 141 4.61 26.16 12.89
N LYS A 142 4.48 27.04 11.89
CA LYS A 142 5.62 27.52 11.08
C LYS A 142 6.56 28.42 11.87
N ASP A 143 6.00 29.38 12.60
CA ASP A 143 6.78 30.44 13.27
C ASP A 143 7.56 29.94 14.51
N ASN A 144 7.28 28.74 15.01
CA ASN A 144 7.81 28.25 16.27
C ASN A 144 8.21 26.77 16.23
N LEU A 145 8.44 26.20 15.04
CA LEU A 145 9.09 24.89 14.97
C LEU A 145 10.58 25.08 15.26
N SER A 146 11.06 24.49 16.34
CA SER A 146 12.50 24.40 16.60
C SER A 146 13.18 23.85 15.33
N PRO A 147 14.33 24.41 14.89
CA PRO A 147 15.09 23.81 13.80
C PRO A 147 15.33 22.35 14.17
N ILE A 148 14.97 21.43 13.27
CA ILE A 148 15.14 20.01 13.52
C ILE A 148 16.64 19.79 13.72
N VAL A 149 17.02 19.25 14.86
CA VAL A 149 18.37 18.74 15.07
C VAL A 149 18.35 17.32 14.50
N ASN A 150 19.16 17.05 13.47
CA ASN A 150 19.39 15.68 13.00
C ASN A 150 20.02 14.85 14.13
N ASP A 151 19.95 13.52 14.04
CA ASP A 151 20.66 12.59 14.95
C ASP A 151 22.20 12.86 15.01
N ASP A 152 22.72 13.61 14.03
CA ASP A 152 24.10 14.13 13.94
C ASP A 152 24.31 15.55 14.51
N ASN A 153 23.39 16.08 15.33
CA ASN A 153 23.46 17.43 15.91
C ASN A 153 23.60 18.59 14.90
N GLN A 154 23.27 18.38 13.62
CA GLN A 154 23.24 19.46 12.62
C GLN A 154 21.84 20.08 12.52
N PRO A 155 21.74 21.43 12.49
CA PRO A 155 20.47 22.12 12.28
C PRO A 155 19.99 21.88 10.85
N VAL A 156 18.87 21.19 10.72
CA VAL A 156 18.15 21.08 9.44
C VAL A 156 17.59 22.47 9.12
N MET A 157 17.96 22.96 7.95
CA MET A 157 17.47 24.20 7.34
C MET A 157 15.98 24.44 7.59
N GLU A 158 15.64 25.66 8.02
CA GLU A 158 14.28 26.17 8.26
C GLU A 158 13.34 25.95 7.06
N SER A 159 13.88 25.87 5.84
CA SER A 159 13.12 25.54 4.61
C SER A 159 12.46 24.17 4.66
N ASN A 160 13.07 23.17 5.33
CA ASN A 160 12.51 21.83 5.42
C ASN A 160 11.30 21.77 6.36
N ASN A 161 11.23 22.64 7.37
CA ASN A 161 10.09 22.71 8.29
C ASN A 161 8.86 23.32 7.61
N ASN A 162 9.06 24.41 6.89
CA ASN A 162 7.96 25.07 6.18
C ASN A 162 7.44 24.21 5.03
N GLN A 163 8.33 23.57 4.26
CA GLN A 163 7.93 22.61 3.23
C GLN A 163 7.17 21.43 3.83
N PHE A 164 7.65 20.87 4.94
CA PHE A 164 6.96 19.78 5.64
C PHE A 164 5.54 20.15 6.08
N ILE A 165 5.33 21.37 6.57
CA ILE A 165 4.01 21.85 6.96
C ILE A 165 3.08 21.99 5.75
N GLU A 166 3.58 22.49 4.62
CA GLU A 166 2.80 22.55 3.37
C GLU A 166 2.46 21.14 2.84
N ASP A 167 3.43 20.23 2.84
CA ASP A 167 3.21 18.83 2.47
C ASP A 167 2.16 18.17 3.39
N LEU A 168 2.19 18.47 4.69
CA LEU A 168 1.22 17.97 5.66
C LEU A 168 -0.19 18.52 5.38
N LYS A 169 -0.33 19.80 5.03
CA LYS A 169 -1.64 20.37 4.63
C LYS A 169 -2.18 19.69 3.38
N GLN A 170 -1.32 19.49 2.38
CA GLN A 170 -1.71 18.80 1.15
C GLN A 170 -2.13 17.36 1.45
N ALA A 171 -1.39 16.65 2.30
CA ALA A 171 -1.72 15.30 2.75
C ALA A 171 -3.07 15.26 3.48
N LEU A 172 -3.35 16.19 4.40
CA LEU A 172 -4.63 16.27 5.10
C LEU A 172 -5.80 16.58 4.16
N SER A 173 -5.57 17.42 3.15
CA SER A 173 -6.58 17.70 2.12
C SER A 173 -6.87 16.43 1.31
N ALA A 174 -5.83 15.68 0.92
CA ALA A 174 -5.98 14.39 0.23
C ALA A 174 -6.70 13.35 1.10
N CYS A 175 -6.45 13.32 2.42
CA CYS A 175 -7.14 12.43 3.36
C CYS A 175 -8.65 12.64 3.40
N ARG A 176 -9.18 13.80 2.95
CA ARG A 176 -10.64 14.00 2.82
C ARG A 176 -11.27 13.00 1.86
N VAL A 177 -10.54 12.56 0.83
CA VAL A 177 -11.00 11.52 -0.10
C VAL A 177 -11.15 10.17 0.61
N PHE A 178 -10.32 9.90 1.62
CA PHE A 178 -10.42 8.68 2.41
C PHE A 178 -11.64 8.64 3.33
N ALA A 179 -12.35 9.77 3.53
CA ALA A 179 -13.63 9.76 4.24
C ALA A 179 -14.69 8.89 3.54
N PHE A 180 -14.52 8.59 2.25
CA PHE A 180 -15.40 7.69 1.49
C PHE A 180 -15.00 6.20 1.60
N TYR A 181 -13.79 5.89 2.09
CA TYR A 181 -13.32 4.51 2.21
C TYR A 181 -14.20 3.62 3.11
N PRO A 182 -14.76 4.10 4.24
CA PRO A 182 -15.67 3.29 5.05
C PRO A 182 -16.86 2.76 4.27
N PHE A 183 -17.45 3.55 3.36
CA PHE A 183 -18.57 3.09 2.52
C PHE A 183 -18.16 1.96 1.59
N TYR A 184 -17.00 2.08 0.94
CA TYR A 184 -16.44 1.00 0.13
C TYR A 184 -16.23 -0.27 0.97
N TRP A 185 -15.61 -0.15 2.15
CA TRP A 185 -15.35 -1.30 3.02
C TRP A 185 -16.62 -1.94 3.57
N ILE A 186 -17.69 -1.17 3.83
CA ILE A 186 -18.99 -1.73 4.22
C ILE A 186 -19.55 -2.64 3.13
N CYS A 187 -19.47 -2.22 1.87
CA CYS A 187 -19.89 -3.02 0.73
C CYS A 187 -18.97 -4.23 0.50
N TYR A 188 -17.65 -4.03 0.55
CA TYR A 188 -16.68 -5.11 0.35
C TYR A 188 -16.82 -6.20 1.42
N ASN A 189 -17.03 -5.84 2.69
CA ASN A 189 -17.20 -6.82 3.77
C ASN A 189 -18.49 -7.67 3.63
N GLN A 190 -19.42 -7.32 2.74
CA GLN A 190 -20.57 -8.19 2.43
C GLN A 190 -20.13 -9.49 1.73
N LEU A 191 -19.08 -9.43 0.90
CA LEU A 191 -18.52 -10.59 0.21
C LEU A 191 -17.97 -11.63 1.19
N VAL A 192 -17.43 -11.17 2.32
CA VAL A 192 -16.75 -12.02 3.30
C VAL A 192 -17.71 -12.61 4.35
N ASN A 193 -18.88 -12.00 4.55
CA ASN A 193 -19.83 -12.42 5.59
C ASN A 193 -21.19 -12.84 5.01
N ASN A 194 -21.99 -11.86 4.58
CA ASN A 194 -23.39 -12.09 4.26
C ASN A 194 -23.59 -12.91 2.99
N LEU A 195 -22.75 -12.72 1.97
CA LEU A 195 -22.85 -13.49 0.72
C LEU A 195 -22.48 -14.97 0.91
N ILE A 196 -21.58 -15.30 1.84
CA ILE A 196 -21.32 -16.70 2.21
C ILE A 196 -22.53 -17.32 2.89
N SER A 197 -23.11 -16.63 3.87
CA SER A 197 -24.30 -17.10 4.57
C SER A 197 -25.47 -17.29 3.61
N GLN A 198 -25.59 -16.43 2.59
CA GLN A 198 -26.57 -16.59 1.52
C GLN A 198 -26.27 -17.82 0.64
N ALA A 199 -25.00 -18.03 0.27
CA ALA A 199 -24.56 -19.18 -0.52
C ALA A 199 -24.90 -20.51 0.16
N ALA A 200 -24.82 -20.56 1.49
CA ALA A 200 -25.20 -21.73 2.28
C ALA A 200 -26.68 -22.12 2.15
N GLN A 201 -27.55 -21.19 1.75
CA GLN A 201 -28.97 -21.44 1.50
C GLN A 201 -29.29 -21.63 0.01
N MET A 202 -28.32 -21.42 -0.88
CA MET A 202 -28.48 -21.59 -2.33
C MET A 202 -28.07 -23.01 -2.76
N ASN A 203 -28.60 -23.47 -3.89
CA ASN A 203 -28.14 -24.73 -4.49
C ASN A 203 -26.78 -24.51 -5.19
N VAL A 204 -25.69 -24.60 -4.43
CA VAL A 204 -24.30 -24.44 -4.91
C VAL A 204 -23.69 -25.74 -5.47
N GLY A 205 -24.45 -26.84 -5.50
CA GLY A 205 -23.97 -28.14 -5.97
C GLY A 205 -22.76 -28.64 -5.16
N PRO A 206 -21.70 -29.18 -5.82
CA PRO A 206 -20.54 -29.72 -5.12
C PRO A 206 -19.62 -28.62 -4.55
N LEU A 207 -19.77 -27.36 -4.92
CA LEU A 207 -18.86 -26.29 -4.53
C LEU A 207 -19.00 -25.92 -3.04
N PRO A 208 -17.90 -25.57 -2.34
CA PRO A 208 -17.98 -24.91 -1.04
C PRO A 208 -18.60 -23.50 -1.13
N ASN A 209 -19.27 -23.07 -0.07
CA ASN A 209 -19.91 -21.74 0.02
C ASN A 209 -18.88 -20.60 -0.10
N ASP A 210 -17.66 -20.84 0.39
CA ASP A 210 -16.58 -19.86 0.44
C ASP A 210 -15.91 -19.63 -0.92
N VAL A 211 -16.23 -20.44 -1.93
CA VAL A 211 -15.76 -20.23 -3.31
C VAL A 211 -16.20 -18.85 -3.85
N LEU A 212 -17.29 -18.28 -3.33
CA LEU A 212 -17.71 -16.93 -3.72
C LEU A 212 -16.66 -15.86 -3.40
N GLN A 213 -15.88 -16.00 -2.31
CA GLN A 213 -14.80 -15.06 -2.02
C GLN A 213 -13.69 -15.10 -3.07
N ASN A 214 -13.54 -16.22 -3.77
CA ASN A 214 -12.48 -16.41 -4.77
C ASN A 214 -12.83 -15.77 -6.11
N ILE A 215 -14.07 -15.33 -6.29
CA ILE A 215 -14.45 -14.52 -7.43
C ILE A 215 -13.66 -13.21 -7.43
N ASP A 216 -13.40 -12.60 -6.27
CA ASP A 216 -12.66 -11.34 -6.16
C ASP A 216 -11.24 -11.42 -6.78
N PRO A 217 -10.34 -12.32 -6.33
CA PRO A 217 -9.03 -12.46 -6.95
C PRO A 217 -9.11 -12.91 -8.41
N ILE A 218 -10.08 -13.74 -8.81
CA ILE A 218 -10.26 -14.12 -10.23
C ILE A 218 -10.59 -12.88 -11.08
N VAL A 219 -11.52 -12.05 -10.61
CA VAL A 219 -11.90 -10.81 -11.29
C VAL A 219 -10.70 -9.89 -11.37
N LEU A 220 -9.91 -9.72 -10.31
CA LEU A 220 -8.70 -8.89 -10.34
C LEU A 220 -7.66 -9.40 -11.35
N LEU A 221 -7.41 -10.71 -11.41
CA LEU A 221 -6.47 -11.31 -12.37
C LEU A 221 -6.90 -11.10 -13.84
N ILE A 222 -8.21 -11.01 -14.11
CA ILE A 222 -8.74 -10.75 -15.45
C ILE A 222 -8.82 -9.25 -15.74
N PHE A 223 -9.33 -8.46 -14.81
CA PHE A 223 -9.62 -7.05 -15.03
C PHE A 223 -8.36 -6.20 -15.08
N ILE A 224 -7.35 -6.49 -14.26
CA ILE A 224 -6.12 -5.69 -14.28
C ILE A 224 -5.46 -5.65 -15.67
N PRO A 225 -5.18 -6.78 -16.34
CA PRO A 225 -4.61 -6.72 -17.68
C PRO A 225 -5.57 -6.10 -18.70
N VAL A 226 -6.89 -6.28 -18.55
CA VAL A 226 -7.87 -5.60 -19.41
C VAL A 226 -7.79 -4.08 -19.23
N PHE A 227 -7.69 -3.59 -18.00
CA PHE A 227 -7.58 -2.17 -17.72
C PHE A 227 -6.24 -1.60 -18.20
N ASP A 228 -5.14 -2.31 -17.96
CA ASP A 228 -3.80 -1.87 -18.32
C ASP A 228 -3.51 -1.89 -19.82
N ILE A 229 -3.99 -2.92 -20.54
CA ILE A 229 -3.68 -3.11 -21.97
C ILE A 229 -4.73 -2.47 -22.87
N LEU A 230 -6.02 -2.51 -22.48
CA LEU A 230 -7.11 -2.06 -23.34
C LEU A 230 -7.66 -0.70 -22.90
N ILE A 231 -8.13 -0.59 -21.65
CA ILE A 231 -8.94 0.57 -21.23
C ILE A 231 -8.08 1.82 -21.03
N TYR A 232 -7.00 1.76 -20.24
CA TYR A 232 -6.16 2.93 -20.01
C TYR A 232 -5.49 3.45 -21.28
N PRO A 233 -4.95 2.60 -22.17
CA PRO A 233 -4.44 3.08 -23.45
C PRO A 233 -5.53 3.67 -24.36
N ALA A 234 -6.74 3.09 -24.37
CA ALA A 234 -7.86 3.66 -25.12
C ALA A 234 -8.27 5.04 -24.58
N LEU A 235 -8.40 5.18 -23.26
CA LEU A 235 -8.71 6.45 -22.62
C LEU A 235 -7.62 7.50 -22.87
N ARG A 236 -6.35 7.12 -22.80
CA ARG A 236 -5.23 8.02 -23.14
C ARG A 236 -5.24 8.44 -24.60
N ARG A 237 -5.63 7.57 -25.53
CA ARG A 237 -5.78 7.93 -26.94
C ARG A 237 -6.93 8.92 -27.16
N THR A 238 -8.06 8.73 -26.47
CA THR A 238 -9.18 9.69 -26.55
C THR A 238 -8.86 11.01 -25.85
N ASP A 239 -8.14 10.99 -24.73
CA ASP A 239 -7.76 12.21 -24.01
C ASP A 239 -6.68 12.99 -24.76
N ALA A 240 -5.68 12.31 -25.33
CA ALA A 240 -4.71 12.92 -26.23
C ALA A 240 -5.34 13.48 -27.52
N ALA A 241 -6.41 12.84 -28.02
CA ALA A 241 -7.19 13.38 -29.13
C ALA A 241 -8.03 14.61 -28.74
N ASN A 242 -8.44 14.71 -27.47
CA ASN A 242 -9.23 15.82 -26.94
C ASN A 242 -8.37 16.98 -26.38
N ARG A 243 -7.09 16.76 -26.08
CA ARG A 243 -6.13 17.75 -25.56
C ARG A 243 -4.75 17.64 -26.24
N PRO A 244 -4.59 18.16 -27.47
CA PRO A 244 -3.33 18.08 -28.22
C PRO A 244 -2.19 18.94 -27.62
N ASP A 245 -2.50 19.84 -26.69
CA ASP A 245 -1.59 20.74 -25.98
C ASP A 245 -0.63 20.01 -25.00
N LEU A 246 -1.01 18.85 -24.48
CA LEU A 246 -0.22 18.07 -23.52
C LEU A 246 0.86 17.17 -24.16
N LEU A 247 0.83 17.00 -25.50
CA LEU A 247 1.81 16.19 -26.24
C LEU A 247 3.21 16.83 -26.32
N SER A 248 3.35 18.11 -25.96
CA SER A 248 4.63 18.82 -25.96
C SER A 248 5.51 18.55 -24.72
N LEU A 249 4.97 17.87 -23.70
CA LEU A 249 5.64 17.66 -22.40
C LEU A 249 6.03 16.20 -22.12
N THR A 250 5.85 15.29 -23.08
CA THR A 250 6.14 13.85 -22.92
C THR A 250 7.01 13.27 -24.06
N VAL A 251 8.01 14.04 -24.51
CA VAL A 251 9.15 13.54 -25.29
C VAL A 251 10.41 13.59 -24.43
#